data_AF-I1LI42-F1
#
_entry.id   AF-I1LI42-F1
#
_cell.length_a   1.000
_cell.length_b   1.000
_cell.length_c   1.000
_cell.angle_alpha   90.00
_cell.angle_beta   90.00
_cell.angle_gamma   90.00
#
_symmetry.space_group_name_H-M   'P 1'
#
loop_
_entity.id
_entity.type
_entity.pdbx_description
1 polymer ?
#
loop_
_entity_poly.entity_id
_entity_poly.type
_entity_poly.pdbx_seq_one_letter_code
_entity_poly.pdbx_strand_id
1 'polypeptide(L)'
;MVRVSKEALQKAAKTLSEILVCPLSKQPLRYCEESNSLISDAIGVAFPIKNGIPCLVPRDGKILEEEDASKPDNDTNLSAVNEENQGRSGLR
;
A
#
# COMPACT_ATOMS: atom_id res chain seq x y z
N MET A 1 15.14 28.78 -0.25
CA MET A 1 14.24 27.63 -0.39
C MET A 1 14.53 26.67 0.76
N VAL A 2 13.69 26.65 1.80
CA VAL A 2 13.89 25.73 2.94
C VAL A 2 13.62 24.32 2.44
N ARG A 3 14.65 23.48 2.28
CA ARG A 3 14.47 22.06 1.96
C ARG A 3 14.10 21.37 3.26
N VAL A 4 12.81 21.15 3.49
CA VAL A 4 12.38 20.24 4.56
C VAL A 4 12.73 18.84 4.09
N SER A 5 13.76 18.25 4.68
CA SER A 5 14.14 16.86 4.42
C SER A 5 12.97 15.95 4.79
N LYS A 6 12.69 14.96 3.92
CA LYS A 6 11.67 13.92 4.13
C LYS A 6 11.77 13.30 5.55
N GLU A 7 12.98 13.18 6.07
CA GLU A 7 13.31 12.68 7.41
C GLU A 7 12.66 13.48 8.55
N ALA A 8 12.56 14.82 8.43
CA ALA A 8 11.94 15.64 9.46
C ALA A 8 10.42 15.40 9.53
N LEU A 9 9.78 15.23 8.37
CA LEU A 9 8.36 14.90 8.28
C LEU A 9 8.09 13.46 8.75
N GLN A 10 8.99 12.52 8.45
CA GLN A 10 8.92 11.13 8.94
C GLN A 10 9.09 11.06 10.45
N LYS A 11 10.04 11.80 11.03
CA LYS A 11 10.23 11.85 12.48
C LYS A 11 9.02 12.48 13.19
N ALA A 12 8.44 13.54 12.61
CA ALA A 12 7.19 14.11 13.09
C ALA A 12 6.03 13.11 12.99
N ALA A 13 5.92 12.37 11.88
CA ALA A 13 4.88 11.35 11.69
C ALA A 13 5.00 10.19 12.69
N LYS A 14 6.23 9.77 13.02
CA LYS A 14 6.49 8.72 14.02
C LYS A 14 6.09 9.14 15.43
N THR A 15 6.35 10.38 15.84
CA THR A 15 5.85 10.89 17.12
C THR A 15 4.34 11.09 17.09
N LEU A 16 3.79 11.50 15.94
CA LEU A 16 2.36 11.72 15.79
C LEU A 16 1.54 10.43 15.82
N SER A 17 2.08 9.29 15.34
CA SER A 17 1.38 8.00 15.43
C SER A 17 1.04 7.58 16.86
N GLU A 18 1.83 7.99 17.87
CA GLU A 18 1.52 7.72 19.29
C GLU A 18 0.33 8.53 19.81
N ILE A 19 -0.02 9.64 19.14
CA ILE A 19 -1.10 10.55 19.50
C ILE A 19 -2.36 10.28 18.66
N LEU A 20 -2.21 9.77 17.43
CA LEU A 20 -3.31 9.55 16.51
C LEU A 20 -4.06 8.25 16.78
N VAL A 21 -5.37 8.37 16.87
CA VAL A 21 -6.29 7.24 17.06
C VAL A 21 -7.15 7.02 15.82
N CYS A 22 -7.52 5.77 15.58
CA CYS A 22 -8.44 5.37 14.54
C CYS A 22 -9.82 6.01 14.77
N PRO A 23 -10.46 6.62 13.76
CA PRO A 23 -11.78 7.23 13.91
C PRO A 23 -12.87 6.20 14.24
N LEU A 24 -12.65 4.93 13.91
CA LEU A 24 -13.60 3.82 14.07
C LEU A 24 -13.35 3.05 15.38
N SER A 25 -12.18 2.45 15.56
CA SER A 25 -11.86 1.58 16.71
C SER A 25 -11.43 2.35 17.96
N LYS A 26 -11.08 3.65 17.81
CA LYS A 26 -10.47 4.48 18.87
C LYS A 26 -9.13 3.96 19.41
N GLN A 27 -8.51 2.99 18.73
CA GLN A 27 -7.18 2.48 19.04
C GLN A 27 -6.08 3.29 18.33
N PRO A 28 -4.83 3.28 18.84
CA PRO A 28 -3.71 3.94 18.18
C PRO A 28 -3.50 3.48 16.74
N LEU A 29 -3.02 4.38 15.88
CA LEU A 29 -2.64 4.07 14.50
C LEU A 29 -1.13 3.90 14.37
N ARG A 30 -0.69 2.90 13.61
CA ARG A 30 0.72 2.67 13.27
C ARG A 30 1.04 3.31 11.92
N TYR A 31 2.10 4.09 11.83
CA TYR A 31 2.56 4.59 10.54
C TYR A 31 3.25 3.49 9.72
N CYS A 32 2.89 3.38 8.45
CA CYS A 32 3.54 2.51 7.47
C CYS A 32 4.29 3.38 6.46
N GLU A 33 5.62 3.26 6.46
CA GLU A 33 6.50 4.01 5.56
C GLU A 33 6.37 3.56 4.10
N GLU A 34 6.12 2.27 3.87
CA GLU A 34 6.02 1.68 2.54
C GLU A 34 4.81 2.22 1.76
N SER A 35 3.65 2.30 2.42
CA SER A 35 2.40 2.81 1.82
C SER A 35 2.12 4.28 2.14
N ASN A 36 3.00 4.95 2.89
CA ASN A 36 2.82 6.30 3.42
C ASN A 36 1.42 6.52 4.03
N SER A 37 0.99 5.58 4.86
CA SER A 37 -0.38 5.48 5.41
C SER A 37 -0.37 5.17 6.90
N LEU A 38 -1.49 5.42 7.58
CA LEU A 38 -1.72 5.10 8.98
C LEU A 38 -2.60 3.85 9.09
N ILE A 39 -2.08 2.78 9.65
CA ILE A 39 -2.72 1.48 9.77
C ILE A 39 -3.37 1.33 11.14
N SER A 40 -4.63 0.92 11.15
CA SER A 40 -5.33 0.46 12.34
C SER A 40 -5.26 -1.06 12.38
N ASP A 41 -4.32 -1.60 13.16
CA ASP A 41 -4.16 -3.05 13.33
C ASP A 41 -5.41 -3.68 13.98
N ALA A 42 -6.20 -2.91 14.75
CA ALA A 42 -7.41 -3.38 15.42
C ALA A 42 -8.57 -3.76 14.48
N ILE A 43 -8.63 -3.15 13.29
CA ILE A 43 -9.72 -3.38 12.32
C ILE A 43 -9.20 -3.69 10.91
N GLY A 44 -7.88 -3.77 10.72
CA GLY A 44 -7.26 -4.01 9.42
C GLY A 44 -7.58 -2.92 8.39
N VAL A 45 -7.49 -1.64 8.76
CA VAL A 45 -7.78 -0.52 7.84
C VAL A 45 -6.61 0.47 7.77
N ALA A 46 -6.22 0.87 6.57
CA ALA A 46 -5.24 1.90 6.31
C ALA A 46 -5.89 3.23 5.91
N PHE A 47 -5.44 4.33 6.51
CA PHE A 47 -5.82 5.70 6.20
C PHE A 47 -4.67 6.41 5.48
N PRO A 48 -4.91 7.07 4.32
CA PRO A 48 -3.83 7.67 3.55
C PRO A 48 -3.33 8.97 4.16
N ILE A 49 -2.05 9.29 3.95
CA ILE A 49 -1.48 10.62 4.22
C ILE A 49 -1.35 11.38 2.89
N LYS A 50 -2.11 12.47 2.74
CA LYS A 50 -2.14 13.30 1.51
C LYS A 50 -1.46 14.64 1.82
N ASN A 51 -0.41 14.99 1.07
CA ASN A 51 0.35 16.24 1.25
C ASN A 51 0.89 16.44 2.69
N GLY A 52 1.24 15.35 3.38
CA GLY A 52 1.68 15.37 4.78
C GLY A 52 0.54 15.46 5.82
N ILE A 53 -0.71 15.46 5.38
CA ILE A 53 -1.90 15.53 6.25
C ILE A 53 -2.56 14.16 6.31
N PRO A 54 -2.70 13.55 7.51
CA PRO A 54 -3.48 12.34 7.70
C PRO A 54 -4.96 12.52 7.35
N CYS A 55 -5.50 11.70 6.44
CA CYS A 55 -6.93 11.70 6.11
C CYS A 55 -7.67 10.62 6.91
N LEU A 56 -8.12 10.95 8.12
CA LEU A 56 -8.83 10.03 9.01
C LEU A 56 -10.35 10.05 8.78
N VAL A 57 -10.78 10.01 7.53
CA VAL A 57 -12.18 9.91 7.15
C VAL A 57 -12.54 8.44 6.97
N PRO A 58 -13.57 7.89 7.63
CA PRO A 58 -13.95 6.48 7.50
C PRO A 58 -14.13 5.99 6.05
N ARG A 59 -14.62 6.86 5.15
CA ARG A 59 -14.83 6.55 3.73
C ARG A 59 -13.52 6.43 2.93
N ASP A 60 -12.45 7.06 3.40
CA ASP A 60 -11.13 7.04 2.75
C ASP A 60 -10.28 5.85 3.24
N GLY A 61 -10.73 5.14 4.27
CA GLY A 61 -10.05 3.96 4.80
C GLY A 61 -10.09 2.80 3.82
N LYS A 62 -8.94 2.17 3.57
CA LYS A 62 -8.82 0.96 2.75
C LYS A 62 -8.63 -0.25 3.65
N ILE A 63 -9.44 -1.29 3.47
CA ILE A 63 -9.27 -2.56 4.18
C ILE A 63 -7.96 -3.19 3.69
N LEU A 64 -7.15 -3.66 4.64
CA LEU A 64 -5.97 -4.44 4.37
C LEU A 64 -6.40 -5.91 4.35
N GLU A 65 -6.46 -6.50 3.15
CA GLU A 65 -6.50 -7.95 3.00
C GLU A 65 -5.09 -8.47 3.35
N GLU A 66 -4.98 -9.55 4.13
CA GLU A 66 -3.72 -10.04 4.72
C GLU A 66 -2.71 -10.62 3.70
N GLU A 67 -2.69 -10.17 2.44
CA GLU A 67 -2.14 -10.96 1.33
C GLU A 67 -0.89 -10.40 0.59
N ASP A 68 -0.44 -9.16 0.82
CA ASP A 68 0.67 -8.58 0.01
C ASP A 68 1.97 -8.29 0.78
N ALA A 69 2.40 -9.23 1.62
CA ALA A 69 3.75 -9.23 2.23
C ALA A 69 4.86 -9.70 1.27
N SER A 70 4.69 -9.65 -0.06
CA SER A 70 5.74 -10.08 -0.99
C SER A 70 5.71 -9.40 -2.37
N LYS A 71 6.61 -8.42 -2.50
CA LYS A 71 7.38 -8.02 -3.70
C LYS A 71 6.64 -7.42 -4.91
N PRO A 72 7.02 -6.20 -5.34
CA PRO A 72 6.99 -5.81 -6.73
C PRO A 72 8.39 -6.04 -7.35
N ASP A 73 8.55 -7.12 -8.11
CA ASP A 73 9.57 -7.25 -9.16
C ASP A 73 8.82 -7.58 -10.46
N ASN A 74 8.59 -6.59 -11.33
CA ASN A 74 9.42 -6.24 -12.48
C ASN A 74 9.92 -7.45 -13.28
N ASP A 75 9.14 -7.86 -14.28
CA ASP A 75 9.65 -8.15 -15.62
C ASP A 75 8.57 -7.86 -16.67
N THR A 76 8.63 -6.63 -17.18
CA THR A 76 8.61 -6.29 -18.62
C THR A 76 8.78 -7.50 -19.56
N ASN A 77 7.91 -7.67 -20.55
CA ASN A 77 8.21 -7.56 -22.01
C ASN A 77 7.17 -8.34 -22.87
N LEU A 78 6.53 -7.60 -23.79
CA LEU A 78 6.17 -7.93 -25.18
C LEU A 78 5.54 -9.31 -25.47
N SER A 79 4.28 -9.34 -25.90
CA SER A 79 3.90 -9.25 -27.32
C SER A 79 4.71 -10.16 -28.25
N ALA A 80 4.15 -11.31 -28.60
CA ALA A 80 4.43 -11.95 -29.88
C ALA A 80 3.31 -12.93 -30.25
N VAL A 81 2.47 -12.49 -31.20
CA VAL A 81 2.00 -13.24 -32.37
C VAL A 81 1.66 -14.74 -32.24
N ASN A 82 0.36 -15.00 -32.34
CA ASN A 82 -0.30 -15.68 -33.47
C ASN A 82 0.22 -17.01 -34.03
N GLU A 83 -0.80 -17.85 -34.29
CA GLU A 83 -0.99 -18.70 -35.48
C GLU A 83 -0.22 -20.04 -35.59
N GLU A 84 -1.06 -21.09 -35.56
CA GLU A 84 -1.14 -22.09 -36.62
C GLU A 84 0.03 -23.08 -36.75
N ASN A 85 -0.21 -24.34 -36.39
CA ASN A 85 -0.39 -25.36 -37.42
C ASN A 85 -0.76 -26.74 -36.87
N GLN A 86 -1.78 -27.31 -37.50
CA GLN A 86 -2.28 -28.68 -37.40
C GLN A 86 -1.20 -29.66 -37.86
N GLY A 87 -0.91 -30.71 -37.08
CA GLY A 87 0.19 -31.63 -37.44
C GLY A 87 0.22 -32.96 -36.71
N ARG A 88 -0.84 -33.76 -36.87
CA ARG A 88 -0.74 -35.21 -37.17
C ARG A 88 0.22 -36.06 -36.31
N SER A 89 -0.32 -36.66 -35.25
CA SER A 89 0.16 -37.93 -34.67
C SER A 89 -1.08 -38.65 -34.13
N GLY A 90 -1.33 -39.93 -34.32
CA GLY A 90 -0.57 -41.01 -34.91
C GLY A 90 -1.39 -42.29 -34.66
N LEU A 91 -1.30 -43.24 -35.58
CA LEU A 91 -1.27 -44.67 -35.31
C LEU A 91 -2.25 -45.23 -34.25
N ARG A 92 -3.42 -45.68 -34.70
CA ARG A 92 -3.92 -47.02 -34.39
C ARG A 92 -4.98 -47.45 -35.39
#